data_AF-A0A2K3L244-F1
#
_entry.id   AF-A0A2K3L244-F1
#
_cell.length_a   1.000
_cell.length_b   1.000
_cell.length_c   1.000
_cell.angle_alpha   90.00
_cell.angle_beta   90.00
_cell.angle_gamma   90.00
#
_symmetry.space_group_name_H-M   'P 1'
#
loop_
_entity.id
_entity.type
_entity.pdbx_description
1 polymer ?
#
loop_
_entity_poly.entity_id
_entity_poly.type
_entity_poly.pdbx_seq_one_letter_code
_entity_poly.pdbx_strand_id
1 'polypeptide(L)'
;MDQATLSEPRGNHSVQECLSEPPLAQKIETKETGLGHATFHSKLIFSWVNSLLILGYSKPLDLEDIPSLASDDEANTTYQKFAYAWESLVRERNNTKSLVLWSIARTYLKENILIAFYALLRTISVAVSPLILYAFVNYSNKTEVDRKEGLSIVGILILTKLFESFSQRHWFFNSRRSGMKMRSALMVAIYRKQLKLSSSARTRHSAGEIVNYIAVDAYRMGEFPWWFHTAWTSVLQIVLSTVILFGVVGQTSSVNFGDSE
;
A
#
# COMPACT_ATOMS: atom_id res chain seq x y z
N MET A 1 62.63 -44.88 -32.26
CA MET A 1 63.24 -44.17 -31.12
C MET A 1 62.78 -42.74 -31.29
N ASP A 2 61.66 -42.45 -30.63
CA ASP A 2 60.64 -41.50 -31.07
C ASP A 2 60.94 -40.04 -30.74
N GLN A 3 60.41 -39.18 -31.61
CA GLN A 3 60.37 -37.73 -31.49
C GLN A 3 59.38 -37.28 -30.41
N ALA A 4 59.81 -36.38 -29.52
CA ALA A 4 58.92 -35.71 -28.56
C ALA A 4 58.38 -34.40 -29.18
N THR A 5 57.09 -34.40 -29.48
CA THR A 5 56.30 -33.23 -29.87
C THR A 5 55.78 -32.49 -28.63
N LEU A 6 55.96 -31.17 -28.61
CA LEU A 6 55.48 -30.24 -27.59
C LEU A 6 53.97 -30.03 -27.77
N SER A 7 53.15 -30.26 -26.74
CA SER A 7 51.72 -29.96 -26.73
C SER A 7 51.40 -28.80 -25.78
N GLU A 8 50.83 -27.71 -26.31
CA GLU A 8 50.24 -26.61 -25.53
C GLU A 8 48.92 -27.04 -24.89
N PRO A 9 48.57 -26.56 -23.68
CA PRO A 9 47.26 -26.80 -23.10
C PRO A 9 46.23 -25.79 -23.65
N ARG A 10 45.21 -26.32 -24.34
CA ARG A 10 43.95 -25.60 -24.64
C ARG A 10 43.21 -25.30 -23.33
N GLY A 11 43.26 -24.04 -22.89
CA GLY A 11 42.53 -23.60 -21.71
C GLY A 11 42.01 -22.18 -21.85
N ASN A 12 41.24 -21.87 -22.90
CA ASN A 12 40.62 -20.54 -23.06
C ASN A 12 39.18 -20.54 -23.59
N HIS A 13 38.52 -21.69 -23.75
CA HIS A 13 37.15 -21.74 -24.26
C HIS A 13 36.05 -21.86 -23.20
N SER A 14 36.37 -22.24 -21.95
CA SER A 14 35.36 -22.41 -20.89
C SER A 14 35.09 -21.16 -20.04
N VAL A 15 35.98 -20.17 -20.05
CA VAL A 15 35.84 -18.97 -19.19
C VAL A 15 34.96 -17.91 -19.83
N GLN A 16 34.92 -17.84 -21.16
CA GLN A 16 34.15 -16.83 -21.89
C GLN A 16 32.63 -17.12 -21.88
N GLU A 17 32.24 -18.39 -21.76
CA GLU A 17 30.82 -18.82 -21.80
C GLU A 17 30.11 -18.58 -20.47
N CYS A 18 30.86 -18.46 -19.36
CA CYS A 18 30.33 -18.22 -18.02
C CYS A 18 29.94 -16.74 -17.77
N LEU A 19 30.36 -15.81 -18.62
CA LEU A 19 30.12 -14.37 -18.47
C LEU A 19 28.89 -13.84 -19.23
N SER A 20 28.12 -14.72 -19.88
CA SER A 20 26.98 -14.32 -20.73
C SER A 20 25.61 -14.56 -20.10
N GLU A 21 25.54 -15.16 -18.91
CA GLU A 21 24.26 -15.34 -18.23
C GLU A 21 23.91 -14.09 -17.40
N PRO A 22 22.73 -13.48 -17.61
CA PRO A 22 22.25 -12.44 -16.71
C PRO A 22 22.05 -13.09 -15.32
N PRO A 23 22.59 -12.52 -14.24
CA PRO A 23 22.60 -13.12 -12.89
C PRO A 23 21.22 -13.20 -12.21
N LEU A 24 20.13 -13.05 -12.98
CA LEU A 24 18.75 -12.99 -12.54
C LEU A 24 17.85 -14.06 -13.20
N ALA A 25 18.40 -14.94 -14.04
CA ALA A 25 17.63 -15.91 -14.81
C ALA A 25 17.45 -17.29 -14.15
N GLN A 26 18.01 -17.51 -12.96
CA GLN A 26 17.58 -18.67 -12.17
C GLN A 26 16.25 -18.31 -11.52
N LYS A 27 15.15 -18.70 -12.18
CA LYS A 27 13.82 -18.67 -11.59
C LYS A 27 13.84 -19.69 -10.45
N ILE A 28 14.33 -19.26 -9.28
CA ILE A 28 14.23 -20.02 -8.04
C ILE A 28 12.75 -20.35 -7.93
N GLU A 29 12.40 -21.63 -7.97
CA GLU A 29 11.06 -22.12 -7.59
C GLU A 29 10.87 -21.80 -6.10
N THR A 30 10.66 -20.52 -5.83
CA THR A 30 10.40 -19.98 -4.52
C THR A 30 8.96 -20.32 -4.23
N LYS A 31 8.74 -20.93 -3.07
CA LYS A 31 7.43 -21.22 -2.48
C LYS A 31 6.49 -20.03 -2.78
N GLU A 32 5.53 -20.23 -3.69
CA GLU A 32 4.69 -19.13 -4.17
C GLU A 32 4.03 -18.39 -3.00
N THR A 33 3.89 -17.07 -3.15
CA THR A 33 3.45 -16.18 -2.07
C THR A 33 2.16 -16.69 -1.43
N GLY A 34 2.16 -16.75 -0.10
CA GLY A 34 0.94 -16.98 0.68
C GLY A 34 -0.19 -16.04 0.27
N LEU A 35 0.12 -14.82 -0.19
CA LEU A 35 -0.88 -13.85 -0.66
C LEU A 35 -1.51 -14.21 -2.02
N GLY A 36 -0.76 -14.78 -2.97
CA GLY A 36 -1.27 -15.14 -4.30
C GLY A 36 -2.32 -16.24 -4.21
N HIS A 37 -1.97 -17.31 -3.48
CA HIS A 37 -2.81 -18.48 -3.26
C HIS A 37 -3.75 -18.41 -2.05
N ALA A 38 -3.68 -17.36 -1.22
CA ALA A 38 -4.56 -17.23 -0.06
C ALA A 38 -6.03 -17.18 -0.44
N THR A 39 -6.84 -17.95 0.30
CA THR A 39 -8.29 -17.85 0.27
C THR A 39 -8.75 -16.46 0.68
N PHE A 40 -9.97 -16.09 0.29
CA PHE A 40 -10.55 -14.79 0.64
C PHE A 40 -10.52 -14.53 2.15
N HIS A 41 -10.89 -15.54 2.96
CA HIS A 41 -10.82 -15.44 4.41
C HIS A 41 -9.40 -15.20 4.91
N SER A 42 -8.40 -15.91 4.38
CA SER A 42 -7.01 -15.71 4.77
C SER A 42 -6.50 -14.30 4.46
N LYS A 43 -6.93 -13.72 3.34
CA LYS A 43 -6.65 -12.31 3.00
C LYS A 43 -7.36 -11.34 3.93
N LEU A 44 -8.58 -11.65 4.34
CA LEU A 44 -9.42 -10.84 5.22
C LEU A 44 -8.80 -10.67 6.62
N ILE A 45 -8.32 -11.76 7.21
CA ILE A 45 -7.72 -11.76 8.56
C ILE A 45 -6.19 -11.73 8.55
N PHE A 46 -5.56 -11.54 7.38
CA PHE A 46 -4.10 -11.53 7.20
C PHE A 46 -3.38 -12.81 7.67
N SER A 47 -4.09 -13.95 7.75
CA SER A 47 -3.50 -15.19 8.27
C SER A 47 -2.43 -15.80 7.37
N TRP A 48 -2.38 -15.40 6.10
CA TRP A 48 -1.36 -15.85 5.15
C TRP A 48 0.07 -15.45 5.56
N VAL A 49 0.22 -14.45 6.43
CA VAL A 49 1.51 -14.00 6.96
C VAL A 49 1.98 -14.86 8.14
N ASN A 50 1.07 -15.60 8.80
CA ASN A 50 1.36 -16.31 10.04
C ASN A 50 2.49 -17.33 9.90
N SER A 51 2.57 -18.04 8.77
CA SER A 51 3.64 -19.01 8.53
C SER A 51 5.03 -18.37 8.55
N LEU A 52 5.15 -17.16 7.97
CA LEU A 52 6.41 -16.41 7.95
C LEU A 52 6.75 -15.84 9.34
N LEU A 53 5.75 -15.36 10.09
CA LEU A 53 5.96 -14.83 11.44
C LEU A 53 6.39 -15.92 12.42
N ILE A 54 5.79 -17.11 12.32
CA ILE A 54 6.19 -18.26 13.15
C ILE A 54 7.61 -18.69 12.81
N LEU A 55 7.97 -18.73 11.52
CA LEU A 55 9.33 -19.04 11.09
C LEU A 55 10.35 -18.02 11.63
N GLY A 56 10.02 -16.72 11.56
CA GLY A 56 10.85 -15.63 12.08
C GLY A 56 10.95 -15.59 13.61
N TYR A 57 9.98 -16.18 14.32
CA TYR A 57 10.09 -16.40 15.76
C TYR A 57 11.07 -17.55 16.08
N SER A 58 11.10 -18.58 15.23
CA SER A 58 11.96 -19.76 15.42
C SER A 58 13.41 -19.55 14.97
N LYS A 59 13.65 -18.81 13.89
CA LYS A 59 15.00 -18.49 13.41
C LYS A 59 15.08 -17.07 12.81
N PRO A 60 16.26 -16.41 12.85
CA PRO A 60 16.52 -15.27 11.98
C PRO A 60 16.23 -15.65 10.51
N LEU A 61 15.50 -14.80 9.79
CA LEU A 61 15.07 -15.09 8.43
C LEU A 61 16.21 -14.81 7.43
N ASP A 62 16.47 -15.79 6.57
CA ASP A 62 17.36 -15.64 5.42
C ASP A 62 16.57 -15.21 4.18
N LEU A 63 17.26 -14.71 3.14
CA LEU A 63 16.61 -14.23 1.92
C LEU A 63 15.79 -15.32 1.20
N GLU A 64 16.21 -16.59 1.33
CA GLU A 64 15.52 -17.75 0.79
C GLU A 64 14.19 -18.08 1.50
N ASP A 65 14.02 -17.65 2.75
CA ASP A 65 12.77 -17.85 3.50
C ASP A 65 11.69 -16.84 3.11
N ILE A 66 12.09 -15.74 2.45
CA ILE A 66 11.18 -14.66 2.07
C ILE A 66 10.37 -15.10 0.84
N PRO A 67 9.04 -15.11 0.92
CA PRO A 67 8.21 -15.55 -0.18
C PRO A 67 8.33 -14.59 -1.38
N SER A 68 8.27 -15.15 -2.58
CA SER A 68 8.31 -14.39 -3.84
C SER A 68 7.10 -13.47 -3.99
N LEU A 69 7.23 -12.33 -4.67
CA LEU A 69 6.12 -11.39 -4.86
C LEU A 69 4.94 -12.04 -5.60
N ALA A 70 3.72 -11.59 -5.30
CA ALA A 70 2.57 -11.94 -6.12
C ALA A 70 2.73 -11.35 -7.53
N SER A 71 2.28 -12.07 -8.57
CA SER A 71 2.42 -11.66 -9.97
C SER A 71 1.86 -10.26 -10.28
N ASP A 72 0.82 -9.85 -9.57
CA ASP A 72 0.22 -8.51 -9.66
C ASP A 72 1.07 -7.37 -9.09
N ASP A 73 2.02 -7.71 -8.20
CA ASP A 73 2.94 -6.78 -7.54
C ASP A 73 4.30 -6.72 -8.23
N GLU A 74 4.58 -7.63 -9.17
CA GLU A 74 5.82 -7.65 -9.93
C GLU A 74 6.05 -6.35 -10.72
N ALA A 75 7.32 -5.95 -10.83
CA ALA A 75 7.72 -4.73 -11.51
C ALA A 75 7.33 -4.74 -13.01
N ASN A 76 7.45 -5.89 -13.67
CA ASN A 76 7.06 -6.02 -15.07
C ASN A 76 5.54 -5.85 -15.24
N THR A 77 4.73 -6.57 -14.44
CA THR A 77 3.27 -6.49 -14.50
C THR A 77 2.74 -5.07 -14.20
N THR A 78 3.27 -4.44 -13.15
CA THR A 78 2.88 -3.07 -12.77
C THR A 78 3.27 -2.06 -13.84
N TYR A 79 4.46 -2.18 -14.42
CA TYR A 79 4.88 -1.37 -15.56
C TYR A 79 3.97 -1.57 -16.79
N GLN A 80 3.61 -2.81 -17.14
CA GLN A 80 2.73 -3.07 -18.29
C GLN A 80 1.36 -2.41 -18.12
N LYS A 81 0.76 -2.51 -16.91
CA LYS A 81 -0.50 -1.83 -16.57
C LYS A 81 -0.39 -0.30 -16.70
N PHE A 82 0.75 0.27 -16.28
CA PHE A 82 1.03 1.70 -16.45
C PHE A 82 1.22 2.10 -17.92
N ALA A 83 2.03 1.35 -18.66
CA ALA A 83 2.33 1.61 -20.07
C ALA A 83 1.08 1.56 -20.94
N TYR A 84 0.21 0.58 -20.72
CA TYR A 84 -1.08 0.48 -21.39
C TYR A 84 -1.96 1.72 -21.14
N ALA A 85 -2.08 2.15 -19.89
CA ALA A 85 -2.85 3.35 -19.55
C ALA A 85 -2.24 4.62 -20.15
N TRP A 86 -0.91 4.71 -20.17
CA TRP A 86 -0.16 5.80 -20.78
C TRP A 86 -0.43 5.89 -22.29
N GLU A 87 -0.33 4.79 -23.03
CA GLU A 87 -0.58 4.76 -24.47
C GLU A 87 -2.04 5.11 -24.80
N SER A 88 -3.00 4.65 -24.00
CA SER A 88 -4.42 5.04 -24.15
C SER A 88 -4.59 6.55 -24.00
N LEU A 89 -3.97 7.16 -22.98
CA LEU A 89 -4.10 8.59 -22.71
C LEU A 89 -3.38 9.47 -23.73
N VAL A 90 -2.23 9.02 -24.25
CA VAL A 90 -1.54 9.72 -25.35
C VAL A 90 -2.43 9.78 -26.60
N ARG A 91 -3.22 8.74 -26.87
CA ARG A 91 -4.17 8.72 -27.99
C ARG A 91 -5.41 9.58 -27.76
N GLU A 92 -5.89 9.65 -26.52
CA GLU A 92 -7.12 10.38 -26.17
C GLU A 92 -6.88 11.89 -25.99
N ARG A 93 -5.69 12.31 -25.56
CA ARG A 93 -5.44 13.69 -25.11
C ARG A 93 -4.40 14.41 -25.96
N ASN A 94 -4.81 15.51 -26.60
CA ASN A 94 -3.90 16.41 -27.33
C ASN A 94 -2.94 17.22 -26.42
N ASN A 95 -3.24 17.31 -25.11
CA ASN A 95 -2.43 18.06 -24.15
C ASN A 95 -1.51 17.13 -23.33
N THR A 96 -0.20 17.32 -23.46
CA THR A 96 0.83 16.51 -22.80
C THR A 96 1.07 16.88 -21.34
N LYS A 97 0.53 18.01 -20.86
CA LYS A 97 0.72 18.45 -19.47
C LYS A 97 0.12 17.42 -18.52
N SER A 98 0.95 16.85 -17.64
CA SER A 98 0.56 15.90 -16.60
C SER A 98 0.10 14.51 -17.07
N LEU A 99 0.55 14.04 -18.24
CA LEU A 99 0.27 12.67 -18.70
C LEU A 99 0.66 11.60 -17.67
N VAL A 100 1.79 11.77 -16.94
CA VAL A 100 2.28 10.78 -15.97
C VAL A 100 1.31 10.58 -14.82
N LEU A 101 0.89 11.69 -14.21
CA LEU A 101 -0.02 11.65 -13.07
C LEU A 101 -1.38 11.07 -13.48
N TRP A 102 -1.88 11.42 -14.68
CA TRP A 102 -3.14 10.87 -15.18
C TRP A 102 -3.06 9.38 -15.51
N SER A 103 -1.96 8.93 -16.10
CA SER A 103 -1.72 7.50 -16.37
C SER A 103 -1.68 6.70 -15.09
N ILE A 104 -0.92 7.17 -14.11
CA ILE A 104 -0.87 6.60 -12.77
C ILE A 104 -2.26 6.55 -12.12
N ALA A 105 -2.95 7.69 -12.09
CA ALA A 105 -4.26 7.80 -11.47
C ALA A 105 -5.25 6.82 -12.12
N ARG A 106 -5.26 6.73 -13.46
CA ARG A 106 -6.12 5.81 -14.20
C ARG A 106 -5.75 4.34 -13.94
N THR A 107 -4.47 3.99 -13.91
CA THR A 107 -4.01 2.62 -13.65
C THR A 107 -4.45 2.12 -12.28
N TYR A 108 -4.34 2.95 -11.24
CA TYR A 108 -4.59 2.55 -9.86
C TYR A 108 -5.93 3.06 -9.30
N LEU A 109 -6.82 3.62 -10.12
CA LEU A 109 -8.07 4.24 -9.66
C LEU A 109 -8.96 3.26 -8.89
N LYS A 110 -9.17 2.06 -9.43
CA LYS A 110 -10.03 1.04 -8.81
C LYS A 110 -9.55 0.64 -7.42
N GLU A 111 -8.23 0.47 -7.28
CA GLU A 111 -7.60 0.15 -5.99
C GLU A 111 -7.75 1.34 -5.02
N ASN A 112 -7.52 2.57 -5.49
CA ASN A 112 -7.65 3.78 -4.68
C ASN A 112 -9.09 4.05 -4.21
N ILE A 113 -10.11 3.69 -5.00
CA ILE A 113 -11.52 3.78 -4.56
C ILE A 113 -11.79 2.82 -3.39
N LEU A 114 -11.29 1.59 -3.47
CA LEU A 114 -11.42 0.63 -2.37
C LEU A 114 -10.68 1.11 -1.11
N ILE A 115 -9.49 1.69 -1.28
CA ILE A 115 -8.73 2.30 -0.18
C ILE A 115 -9.52 3.46 0.45
N ALA A 116 -10.13 4.32 -0.37
CA ALA A 116 -10.98 5.42 0.09
C ALA A 116 -12.18 4.93 0.90
N PHE A 117 -12.82 3.84 0.46
CA PHE A 117 -13.94 3.23 1.19
C PHE A 117 -13.53 2.79 2.60
N TYR A 118 -12.42 2.08 2.75
CA TYR A 118 -11.91 1.68 4.07
C TYR A 118 -11.50 2.89 4.93
N ALA A 119 -10.86 3.89 4.34
CA ALA A 119 -10.50 5.11 5.04
C ALA A 119 -11.73 5.88 5.55
N LEU A 120 -12.81 5.95 4.76
CA LEU A 120 -14.09 6.55 5.13
C LEU A 120 -14.75 5.77 6.28
N LEU A 121 -14.89 4.46 6.13
CA LEU A 121 -15.52 3.60 7.13
C LEU A 121 -14.80 3.71 8.47
N ARG A 122 -13.46 3.70 8.47
CA ARG A 122 -12.65 3.93 9.68
C ARG A 122 -12.95 5.31 10.28
N THR A 123 -13.01 6.36 9.46
CA THR A 123 -13.26 7.73 9.92
C THR A 123 -14.63 7.85 10.60
N ILE A 124 -15.66 7.22 10.04
CA ILE A 124 -17.00 7.17 10.64
C ILE A 124 -16.97 6.41 11.97
N SER A 125 -16.36 5.22 12.04
CA SER A 125 -16.27 4.45 13.28
C SER A 125 -15.55 5.20 14.41
N VAL A 126 -14.49 5.93 14.09
CA VAL A 126 -13.79 6.80 15.04
C VAL A 126 -14.68 7.95 15.49
N ALA A 127 -15.39 8.60 14.57
CA ALA A 127 -16.31 9.70 14.89
C ALA A 127 -17.48 9.26 15.77
N VAL A 128 -17.98 8.03 15.64
CA VAL A 128 -19.06 7.49 16.49
C VAL A 128 -18.58 7.17 17.92
N SER A 129 -17.28 6.96 18.13
CA SER A 129 -16.74 6.53 19.43
C SER A 129 -17.08 7.46 20.61
N PRO A 130 -16.98 8.81 20.51
CA PRO A 130 -17.41 9.71 21.57
C PRO A 130 -18.90 9.67 21.89
N LEU A 131 -19.76 9.40 20.91
CA LEU A 131 -21.21 9.28 21.12
C LEU A 131 -21.56 8.03 21.94
N ILE A 132 -20.88 6.91 21.66
CA ILE A 132 -21.01 5.68 22.44
C ILE A 132 -20.53 5.92 23.87
N LEU A 133 -19.42 6.63 24.05
CA LEU A 133 -18.91 6.99 25.37
C LEU A 133 -19.91 7.88 26.13
N TYR A 134 -20.49 8.88 25.47
CA TYR A 134 -21.54 9.72 26.06
C TYR A 134 -22.76 8.89 26.49
N ALA A 135 -23.23 7.97 25.64
CA ALA A 135 -24.31 7.06 25.99
C ALA A 135 -23.96 6.17 27.19
N PHE A 136 -22.72 5.66 27.25
CA PHE A 136 -22.23 4.86 28.36
C PHE A 136 -22.18 5.65 29.68
N VAL A 137 -21.68 6.89 29.65
CA VAL A 137 -21.66 7.78 30.83
C VAL A 137 -23.07 8.09 31.30
N ASN A 138 -23.99 8.44 30.38
CA ASN A 138 -25.38 8.71 30.73
C ASN A 138 -26.06 7.48 31.34
N TYR A 139 -25.83 6.28 30.79
CA TYR A 139 -26.31 5.03 31.37
C TYR A 139 -25.76 4.80 32.78
N SER A 140 -24.48 5.10 33.02
CA SER A 140 -23.85 4.95 34.33
C SER A 140 -24.39 5.91 35.40
N ASN A 141 -24.99 7.03 35.01
CA ASN A 141 -25.54 8.03 35.92
C ASN A 141 -27.03 7.83 36.21
N LYS A 142 -27.71 6.85 35.59
CA LYS A 142 -29.12 6.57 35.86
C LYS A 142 -29.31 5.90 37.22
N THR A 143 -30.34 6.33 37.96
CA THR A 143 -30.71 5.75 39.26
C THR A 143 -31.38 4.39 39.13
N GLU A 144 -32.22 4.21 38.09
CA GLU A 144 -32.77 2.91 37.70
C GLU A 144 -32.15 2.44 36.39
N VAL A 145 -31.59 1.23 36.43
CA VAL A 145 -30.70 0.75 35.38
C VAL A 145 -31.30 -0.49 34.72
N ASP A 146 -31.62 -0.41 33.42
CA ASP A 146 -31.96 -1.59 32.63
C ASP A 146 -30.69 -2.28 32.12
N ARG A 147 -30.45 -3.50 32.60
CA ARG A 147 -29.31 -4.33 32.18
C ARG A 147 -29.25 -4.53 30.66
N LYS A 148 -30.40 -4.60 29.96
CA LYS A 148 -30.43 -4.82 28.51
C LYS A 148 -29.89 -3.61 27.75
N GLU A 149 -30.20 -2.39 28.21
CA GLU A 149 -29.68 -1.15 27.64
C GLU A 149 -28.15 -1.10 27.74
N GLY A 150 -27.58 -1.37 28.92
CA GLY A 150 -26.13 -1.39 29.12
C GLY A 150 -25.41 -2.44 28.26
N LEU A 151 -25.99 -3.65 28.16
CA LEU A 151 -25.46 -4.70 27.28
C LEU A 151 -25.48 -4.28 25.81
N SER A 152 -26.51 -3.55 25.37
CA SER A 152 -26.60 -3.02 24.01
C SER A 152 -25.49 -2.00 23.72
N ILE A 153 -25.26 -1.05 24.64
CA ILE A 153 -24.19 -0.03 24.51
C ILE A 153 -22.81 -0.69 24.37
N VAL A 154 -22.50 -1.66 25.24
CA VAL A 154 -21.23 -2.39 25.17
C VAL A 154 -21.12 -3.23 23.89
N GLY A 155 -22.21 -3.88 23.46
CA GLY A 155 -22.26 -4.61 22.20
C GLY A 155 -21.97 -3.72 20.99
N ILE A 156 -22.57 -2.54 20.94
CA ILE A 156 -22.33 -1.53 19.89
C ILE A 156 -20.88 -1.02 19.94
N LEU A 157 -20.32 -0.82 21.14
CA LEU A 157 -18.91 -0.43 21.31
C LEU A 157 -17.98 -1.47 20.70
N ILE A 158 -18.15 -2.75 21.05
CA ILE A 158 -17.34 -3.86 20.52
C ILE A 158 -17.45 -3.90 19.01
N LEU A 159 -18.68 -3.88 18.47
CA LEU A 159 -18.91 -3.93 17.03
C LEU A 159 -18.25 -2.75 16.29
N THR A 160 -18.38 -1.53 16.84
CA THR A 160 -17.77 -0.33 16.27
C THR A 160 -16.24 -0.45 16.25
N LYS A 161 -15.63 -0.97 17.32
CA LYS A 161 -14.17 -1.18 17.38
C LYS A 161 -13.67 -2.28 16.46
N LEU A 162 -14.47 -3.33 16.24
CA LEU A 162 -14.15 -4.34 15.24
C LEU A 162 -14.13 -3.75 13.83
N PHE A 163 -15.16 -2.98 13.45
CA PHE A 163 -15.18 -2.29 12.15
C PHE A 163 -14.05 -1.28 12.00
N GLU A 164 -13.77 -0.48 13.02
CA GLU A 164 -12.66 0.48 13.04
C GLU A 164 -11.32 -0.24 12.76
N SER A 165 -11.01 -1.26 13.55
CA SER A 165 -9.74 -2.00 13.46
C SER A 165 -9.58 -2.72 12.13
N PHE A 166 -10.65 -3.39 11.68
CA PHE A 166 -10.70 -4.09 10.40
C PHE A 166 -10.45 -3.13 9.24
N SER A 167 -11.21 -2.03 9.20
CA SER A 167 -11.13 -1.03 8.15
C SER A 167 -9.76 -0.34 8.13
N GLN A 168 -9.19 -0.04 9.30
CA GLN A 168 -7.86 0.54 9.42
C GLN A 168 -6.78 -0.38 8.85
N ARG A 169 -6.81 -1.68 9.16
CA ARG A 169 -5.83 -2.65 8.63
C ARG A 169 -5.87 -2.70 7.11
N HIS A 170 -7.07 -2.81 6.53
CA HIS A 170 -7.22 -2.88 5.08
C HIS A 170 -6.86 -1.56 4.39
N TRP A 171 -7.20 -0.42 4.99
CA TRP A 171 -6.74 0.88 4.50
C TRP A 171 -5.21 0.93 4.43
N PHE A 172 -4.53 0.64 5.55
CA PHE A 172 -3.08 0.76 5.62
C PHE A 172 -2.37 -0.18 4.65
N PHE A 173 -2.76 -1.45 4.64
CA PHE A 173 -2.16 -2.45 3.76
C PHE A 173 -2.37 -2.11 2.28
N ASN A 174 -3.60 -1.83 1.87
CA ASN A 174 -3.90 -1.56 0.46
C ASN A 174 -3.26 -0.25 -0.01
N SER A 175 -3.27 0.79 0.82
CA SER A 175 -2.60 2.06 0.49
C SER A 175 -1.10 1.89 0.31
N ARG A 176 -0.44 1.13 1.21
CA ARG A 176 1.00 0.87 1.10
C ARG A 176 1.32 0.03 -0.13
N ARG A 177 0.52 -1.00 -0.40
CA ARG A 177 0.67 -1.88 -1.57
C ARG A 177 0.49 -1.13 -2.89
N SER A 178 -0.55 -0.31 -3.02
CA SER A 178 -0.78 0.52 -4.22
C SER A 178 0.38 1.50 -4.45
N GLY A 179 0.88 2.13 -3.39
CA GLY A 179 2.07 2.99 -3.44
C GLY A 179 3.33 2.28 -3.95
N MET A 180 3.60 1.06 -3.44
CA MET A 180 4.73 0.24 -3.90
C MET A 180 4.62 -0.12 -5.39
N LYS A 181 3.42 -0.50 -5.87
CA LYS A 181 3.19 -0.78 -7.30
C LYS A 181 3.48 0.45 -8.16
N MET A 182 3.01 1.61 -7.73
CA MET A 182 3.18 2.87 -8.45
C MET A 182 4.64 3.27 -8.55
N ARG A 183 5.38 3.17 -7.44
CA ARG A 183 6.83 3.39 -7.40
C ARG A 183 7.57 2.42 -8.33
N SER A 184 7.23 1.13 -8.27
CA SER A 184 7.86 0.10 -9.10
C SER A 184 7.67 0.36 -10.60
N ALA A 185 6.43 0.67 -11.01
CA ALA A 185 6.13 1.00 -12.40
C ALA A 185 6.89 2.24 -12.89
N LEU A 186 6.97 3.30 -12.06
CA LEU A 186 7.73 4.50 -12.36
C LEU A 186 9.23 4.23 -12.49
N MET A 187 9.81 3.44 -11.60
CA MET A 187 11.22 3.05 -11.67
C MET A 187 11.54 2.32 -12.97
N VAL A 188 10.72 1.35 -13.36
CA VAL A 188 10.90 0.62 -14.64
C VAL A 188 10.74 1.56 -15.83
N ALA A 189 9.75 2.47 -15.80
CA ALA A 189 9.54 3.43 -16.87
C ALA A 189 10.72 4.39 -17.06
N ILE A 190 11.27 4.93 -15.96
CA ILE A 190 12.44 5.81 -16.00
C ILE A 190 13.66 5.04 -16.50
N TYR A 191 13.90 3.83 -15.98
CA TYR A 191 15.03 2.98 -16.39
C TYR A 191 14.97 2.65 -17.89
N ARG A 192 13.80 2.21 -18.39
CA ARG A 192 13.61 1.92 -19.82
C ARG A 192 13.78 3.18 -20.68
N LYS A 193 13.33 4.33 -20.20
CA LYS A 193 13.53 5.60 -20.90
C LYS A 193 15.01 5.93 -20.99
N GLN A 194 15.75 5.81 -19.89
CA GLN A 194 17.19 6.09 -19.82
C GLN A 194 17.99 5.25 -20.82
N LEU A 195 17.70 3.95 -20.93
CA LEU A 195 18.39 3.06 -21.89
C LEU A 195 18.14 3.43 -23.36
N LYS A 196 17.03 4.11 -23.67
CA LYS A 196 16.65 4.52 -25.03
C LYS A 196 17.01 5.96 -25.37
N LEU A 197 17.64 6.71 -24.47
CA LEU A 197 18.04 8.10 -24.72
C LEU A 197 19.27 8.16 -25.65
N SER A 198 19.17 8.97 -26.70
CA SER A 198 20.28 9.32 -27.58
C SER A 198 21.37 10.09 -26.82
N SER A 199 22.61 10.11 -27.34
CA SER A 199 23.73 10.83 -26.73
C SER A 199 23.43 12.32 -26.48
N SER A 200 22.78 13.00 -27.42
CA SER A 200 22.35 14.40 -27.31
C SER A 200 21.23 14.61 -26.28
N ALA A 201 20.33 13.64 -26.10
CA ALA A 201 19.32 13.72 -25.04
C ALA A 201 19.90 13.40 -23.65
N ARG A 202 20.98 12.61 -23.60
CA ARG A 202 21.70 12.23 -22.38
C ARG A 202 22.53 13.37 -21.80
N THR A 203 22.92 14.37 -22.59
CA THR A 203 23.59 15.58 -22.08
C THR A 203 22.63 16.58 -21.43
N ARG A 204 21.31 16.44 -21.62
CA ARG A 204 20.31 17.31 -20.98
C ARG A 204 20.05 16.99 -19.50
N HIS A 205 20.25 15.73 -19.10
CA HIS A 205 20.10 15.28 -17.72
C HIS A 205 21.28 14.38 -17.38
N SER A 206 22.04 14.77 -16.36
CA SER A 206 23.14 13.98 -15.82
C SER A 206 22.63 12.63 -15.28
N ALA A 207 23.51 11.63 -15.26
CA ALA A 207 23.19 10.33 -14.65
C ALA A 207 22.76 10.49 -13.17
N GLY A 208 23.36 11.45 -12.45
CA GLY A 208 22.99 11.76 -11.07
C GLY A 208 21.57 12.32 -10.92
N GLU A 209 21.13 13.18 -11.84
CA GLU A 209 19.74 13.68 -11.85
C GLU A 209 18.72 12.57 -12.10
N ILE A 210 19.02 11.62 -12.99
CA ILE A 210 18.12 10.48 -13.25
C ILE A 210 18.00 9.57 -12.01
N VAL A 211 19.13 9.30 -11.36
CA VAL A 211 19.14 8.58 -10.08
C VAL A 211 18.33 9.34 -9.03
N ASN A 212 18.42 10.67 -9.00
CA ASN A 212 17.61 11.50 -8.10
C ASN A 212 16.10 11.41 -8.41
N TYR A 213 15.68 11.40 -9.68
CA TYR A 213 14.27 11.17 -10.05
C TYR A 213 13.76 9.82 -9.55
N ILE A 214 14.58 8.77 -9.62
CA ILE A 214 14.23 7.44 -9.11
C ILE A 214 14.19 7.41 -7.57
N ALA A 215 15.22 7.95 -6.92
CA ALA A 215 15.38 7.88 -5.48
C ALA A 215 14.39 8.78 -4.72
N VAL A 216 14.07 9.95 -5.28
CA VAL A 216 13.23 10.96 -4.61
C VAL A 216 11.83 10.99 -5.21
N ASP A 217 11.69 11.18 -6.52
CA ASP A 217 10.37 11.43 -7.11
C ASP A 217 9.52 10.17 -7.19
N ALA A 218 10.08 9.04 -7.65
CA ALA A 218 9.34 7.78 -7.66
C ALA A 218 9.02 7.29 -6.24
N TYR A 219 9.91 7.56 -5.27
CA TYR A 219 9.62 7.31 -3.85
C TYR A 219 8.44 8.15 -3.35
N ARG A 220 8.50 9.47 -3.54
CA ARG A 220 7.43 10.40 -3.12
C ARG A 220 6.10 10.08 -3.77
N MET A 221 6.11 9.70 -5.05
CA MET A 221 4.92 9.18 -5.70
C MET A 221 4.41 7.96 -4.94
N GLY A 222 5.23 6.94 -4.68
CA GLY A 222 4.80 5.77 -3.89
C GLY A 222 4.19 6.09 -2.52
N GLU A 223 4.62 7.16 -1.85
CA GLU A 223 4.04 7.59 -0.57
C GLU A 223 2.72 8.38 -0.74
N PHE A 224 2.45 8.93 -1.92
CA PHE A 224 1.33 9.84 -2.17
C PHE A 224 -0.05 9.26 -1.80
N PRO A 225 -0.42 8.00 -2.15
CA PRO A 225 -1.74 7.47 -1.82
C PRO A 225 -2.04 7.51 -0.33
N TRP A 226 -1.04 7.18 0.50
CA TRP A 226 -1.17 7.22 1.96
C TRP A 226 -1.51 8.63 2.46
N TRP A 227 -0.70 9.61 2.06
CA TRP A 227 -0.86 10.99 2.48
C TRP A 227 -2.15 11.60 1.94
N PHE A 228 -2.53 11.25 0.70
CA PHE A 228 -3.78 11.68 0.10
C PHE A 228 -4.97 11.21 0.95
N HIS A 229 -5.04 9.91 1.28
CA HIS A 229 -6.14 9.38 2.10
C HIS A 229 -6.12 9.94 3.52
N THR A 230 -4.93 10.15 4.09
CA THR A 230 -4.78 10.75 5.42
C THR A 230 -5.27 12.20 5.44
N ALA A 231 -4.96 12.99 4.41
CA ALA A 231 -5.28 14.41 4.36
C ALA A 231 -6.80 14.65 4.36
N TRP A 232 -7.54 14.05 3.42
CA TRP A 232 -8.97 14.29 3.34
C TRP A 232 -9.75 13.65 4.50
N THR A 233 -9.32 12.48 5.00
CA THR A 233 -9.95 11.88 6.19
C THR A 233 -9.71 12.70 7.45
N SER A 234 -8.54 13.31 7.60
CA SER A 234 -8.25 14.20 8.74
C SER A 234 -9.16 15.43 8.72
N VAL A 235 -9.36 16.05 7.55
CA VAL A 235 -10.29 17.18 7.40
C VAL A 235 -11.71 16.75 7.75
N LEU A 236 -12.17 15.62 7.22
CA LEU A 236 -13.49 15.07 7.54
C LEU A 236 -13.63 14.77 9.03
N GLN A 237 -12.60 14.20 9.65
CA GLN A 237 -12.58 13.88 11.07
C GLN A 237 -12.68 15.15 11.93
N ILE A 238 -11.96 16.22 11.60
CA ILE A 238 -12.06 17.51 12.30
C ILE A 238 -13.49 18.03 12.23
N VAL A 239 -14.09 18.08 11.03
CA VAL A 239 -15.47 18.55 10.85
C VAL A 239 -16.45 17.73 11.67
N LEU A 240 -16.36 16.40 11.60
CA LEU A 240 -17.23 15.50 12.38
C LEU A 240 -17.05 15.68 13.89
N SER A 241 -15.80 15.77 14.37
CA SER A 241 -15.50 16.00 15.78
C SER A 241 -16.05 17.34 16.27
N THR A 242 -15.94 18.40 15.47
CA THR A 242 -16.51 19.71 15.79
C THR A 242 -18.02 19.64 15.89
N VAL A 243 -18.70 19.05 14.90
CA VAL A 243 -20.17 18.89 14.90
C VAL A 243 -20.64 18.09 16.12
N ILE A 244 -19.99 16.97 16.43
CA ILE A 244 -20.34 16.13 17.58
C ILE A 244 -20.12 16.87 18.89
N LEU A 245 -19.02 17.61 19.03
CA LEU A 245 -18.75 18.38 20.24
C LEU A 245 -19.81 19.46 20.47
N PHE A 246 -20.16 20.24 19.46
CA PHE A 246 -21.23 21.23 19.57
C PHE A 246 -22.58 20.58 19.90
N GLY A 247 -22.87 19.42 19.30
CA GLY A 247 -24.08 18.66 19.59
C GLY A 247 -24.15 18.18 21.04
N VAL A 248 -23.10 17.53 21.55
CA VAL A 248 -23.08 16.98 22.91
C VAL A 248 -23.08 18.10 23.95
N VAL A 249 -22.21 19.11 23.80
CA VAL A 249 -22.12 20.23 24.75
C VAL A 249 -23.43 21.04 24.75
N GLY A 250 -24.01 21.35 23.59
CA GLY A 250 -25.26 22.11 23.51
C GLY A 250 -26.45 21.42 24.21
N GLN A 251 -26.50 20.09 24.15
CA GLN A 251 -27.50 19.30 24.89
C GLN A 251 -27.28 19.41 26.40
N THR A 252 -26.04 19.28 26.88
CA THR A 252 -25.72 19.40 28.32
C THR A 252 -26.04 20.79 28.87
N SER A 253 -25.74 21.86 28.12
CA SER A 253 -26.04 23.24 28.52
C SER A 253 -27.55 23.49 28.63
N SER A 254 -28.34 22.90 27.75
CA SER A 254 -29.80 23.06 27.73
C SER A 254 -30.47 22.31 28.88
N VAL A 255 -29.97 21.13 29.23
CA VAL A 255 -30.49 20.34 30.37
C VAL A 255 -30.18 21.04 31.71
N ASN A 256 -28.97 21.55 31.90
CA ASN A 256 -28.59 22.23 33.16
C ASN A 256 -29.37 23.53 33.43
N PHE A 257 -29.90 24.19 32.40
CA PHE A 257 -30.71 25.41 32.58
C PHE A 257 -32.17 25.12 32.94
N GLY A 258 -32.67 23.90 32.67
CA GLY A 258 -34.04 23.49 33.02
C GLY A 258 -34.21 22.98 34.46
N ASP A 259 -33.11 22.57 35.10
CA ASP A 259 -33.12 22.04 36.48
C ASP A 259 -32.83 23.13 37.55
N SER A 260 -32.82 24.42 37.16
CA SER A 260 -32.52 25.57 38.04
C SER A 260 -33.68 26.54 38.29
N GLU A 261 -34.93 26.14 37.97
CA GLU A 261 -36.17 26.83 38.40
C GLU A 261 -36.95 26.04 39.47
#